data_AF-A0A7W0Q3P9-F1
#
_entry.id   AF-A0A7W0Q3P9-F1
#
_cell.length_a   1.000
_cell.length_b   1.000
_cell.length_c   1.000
_cell.angle_alpha   90.00
_cell.angle_beta   90.00
_cell.angle_gamma   90.00
#
_symmetry.space_group_name_H-M   'P 1'
#
loop_
_entity.id
_entity.type
_entity.pdbx_description
1 polymer ?
#
loop_
_entity_poly.entity_id
_entity_poly.type
_entity_poly.pdbx_seq_one_letter_code
_entity_poly.pdbx_strand_id
1 'polypeptide(L)'
;MKIQSLIHAIAISTLITGCAAGDEDIDVETDASDDELTAQLSGGKADSSDAIIRSLNNRLQLGGAPARQLYGLMDADGAQATTVAGYRVLRGRRTACITDGLDTYCELVGVTDSEAEDGFAAGLHGNTTTSSSSYLLRLLRTKTGSTTNDISVPWFRCVRQGGVWCGVEEARELDLAFDKLPPLGTDFVYEGWAILAEATTTGRFAATPQLTQYVPASLALATAYVLTIEPRRNDPASPSDTHIVAASLTAGSSSALTTEHAAAIGTDFATAAAQYILATPSTASMTDNNLGVWFVAPNGPEALMLPTLPQGWIYEGWVVTGTGPAITTGRFRSGMGADSDGAGPTAGPLGGPPRPGQDFITPPRDLVGGMVAITVEPEPDTAAAPFPIRPLLDMEVTSLAPPATQELANTSTERPSGSVVLH
;
A
#
# COMPACT_ATOMS: atom_id res chain seq x y z
N MET A 1 66.58 39.42 4.83
CA MET A 1 65.29 39.32 4.10
C MET A 1 64.19 39.51 5.15
N LYS A 2 63.86 40.78 5.47
CA LYS A 2 62.54 41.45 5.27
C LYS A 2 61.34 40.60 5.75
N ILE A 3 60.37 41.01 6.55
CA ILE A 3 59.89 42.24 7.25
C ILE A 3 58.74 41.70 8.16
N GLN A 4 58.66 42.03 9.46
CA GLN A 4 57.58 42.83 10.14
C GLN A 4 56.13 42.32 9.94
N SER A 5 55.14 42.39 10.83
CA SER A 5 54.82 42.97 12.16
C SER A 5 53.40 42.44 12.48
N LEU A 6 52.97 42.18 13.73
CA LEU A 6 52.24 43.11 14.63
C LEU A 6 51.02 43.82 13.97
N ILE A 7 49.86 44.11 14.58
CA ILE A 7 49.25 43.91 15.90
C ILE A 7 47.87 44.65 15.89
N HIS A 8 46.98 44.32 16.83
CA HIS A 8 45.90 45.11 17.45
C HIS A 8 44.52 45.36 16.81
N ALA A 9 43.55 45.05 17.67
CA ALA A 9 42.17 45.52 17.80
C ALA A 9 42.01 47.03 17.93
N ILE A 10 40.84 47.55 17.54
CA ILE A 10 40.22 48.75 18.13
C ILE A 10 38.70 48.55 18.17
N ALA A 11 38.13 48.60 19.38
CA ALA A 11 36.74 48.96 19.63
C ALA A 11 36.69 50.46 19.96
N ILE A 12 35.77 51.23 19.37
CA ILE A 12 35.35 52.54 19.88
C ILE A 12 33.85 52.75 19.64
N SER A 13 33.24 53.28 20.70
CA SER A 13 31.83 53.56 20.99
C SER A 13 31.33 54.93 20.46
N THR A 14 30.00 55.06 20.44
CA THR A 14 29.16 56.25 20.75
C THR A 14 28.76 57.28 19.65
N LEU A 15 27.44 57.29 19.38
CA LEU A 15 26.45 58.38 19.20
C LEU A 15 26.72 59.60 18.29
N ILE A 16 25.75 59.93 17.41
CA ILE A 16 24.98 61.21 17.33
C ILE A 16 23.89 61.15 16.21
N THR A 17 22.63 61.35 16.63
CA THR A 17 21.38 61.88 16.01
C THR A 17 21.16 62.02 14.48
N GLY A 18 19.96 61.57 14.02
CA GLY A 18 18.92 62.45 13.46
C GLY A 18 18.45 62.27 11.99
N CYS A 19 17.18 61.81 11.83
CA CYS A 19 16.23 61.98 10.71
C CYS A 19 16.52 61.44 9.29
N ALA A 20 15.71 60.48 8.81
CA ALA A 20 14.65 60.68 7.80
C ALA A 20 14.08 59.33 7.31
N ALA A 21 12.79 59.33 6.97
CA ALA A 21 12.01 58.18 6.54
C ALA A 21 12.42 57.61 5.16
N GLY A 22 12.25 56.30 4.98
CA GLY A 22 12.30 55.60 3.71
C GLY A 22 12.08 54.11 3.92
N ASP A 23 11.04 53.57 3.28
CA ASP A 23 10.73 52.15 3.17
C ASP A 23 11.90 51.34 2.60
N GLU A 24 12.19 50.17 3.19
CA GLU A 24 12.44 48.86 2.56
C GLU A 24 13.33 47.95 3.45
N ASP A 25 12.94 46.67 3.44
CA ASP A 25 13.66 45.44 3.76
C ASP A 25 14.09 45.06 5.20
N ILE A 26 13.44 43.97 5.63
CA ILE A 26 14.00 42.69 6.10
C ILE A 26 15.24 42.79 7.00
N ASP A 27 15.04 42.49 8.28
CA ASP A 27 15.96 41.66 9.06
C ASP A 27 15.14 40.72 9.95
N VAL A 28 15.03 39.45 9.52
CA VAL A 28 14.67 38.34 10.40
C VAL A 28 15.97 37.61 10.68
N GLU A 29 16.73 38.09 11.67
CA GLU A 29 17.66 37.23 12.39
C GLU A 29 16.80 36.22 13.16
N THR A 30 16.82 34.95 12.73
CA THR A 30 16.37 33.83 13.57
C THR A 30 17.41 32.73 13.54
N ASP A 31 18.46 32.92 14.34
CA ASP A 31 19.02 31.80 15.09
C ASP A 31 17.99 31.43 16.17
N ALA A 32 16.99 30.62 15.82
CA ALA A 32 16.01 30.11 16.76
C ALA A 32 16.02 28.57 16.72
N SER A 33 16.71 27.99 17.69
CA SER A 33 16.50 26.62 18.16
C SER A 33 15.03 26.42 18.55
N ASP A 34 14.38 25.35 18.09
CA ASP A 34 13.18 24.66 18.64
C ASP A 34 12.05 25.47 19.32
N ASP A 35 11.97 26.79 19.13
CA ASP A 35 11.13 27.65 19.95
C ASP A 35 9.75 27.89 19.32
N GLU A 36 8.77 27.58 20.15
CA GLU A 36 7.34 27.71 19.96
C GLU A 36 6.94 29.10 19.40
N LEU A 37 6.52 29.16 18.13
CA LEU A 37 5.98 30.38 17.54
C LEU A 37 4.56 30.64 18.07
N THR A 38 4.47 31.11 19.31
CA THR A 38 3.19 31.44 19.95
C THR A 38 2.67 32.77 19.41
N ALA A 39 2.08 32.76 18.22
CA ALA A 39 1.36 33.93 17.72
C ALA A 39 -0.02 34.00 18.41
N GLN A 40 -0.20 34.91 19.35
CA GLN A 40 -1.54 35.31 19.79
C GLN A 40 -2.23 36.07 18.66
N LEU A 41 -3.04 35.37 17.86
CA LEU A 41 -3.77 35.94 16.74
C LEU A 41 -5.13 36.46 17.21
N SER A 42 -5.15 37.73 17.65
CA SER A 42 -6.39 38.43 17.98
C SER A 42 -7.00 39.07 16.72
N GLY A 43 -8.09 38.49 16.20
CA GLY A 43 -8.99 39.20 15.29
C GLY A 43 -9.44 38.40 14.07
N GLY A 44 -10.55 37.67 14.20
CA GLY A 44 -11.30 37.12 13.07
C GLY A 44 -12.23 36.00 13.55
N LYS A 45 -13.50 36.00 13.13
CA LYS A 45 -14.69 35.29 13.66
C LYS A 45 -14.66 33.75 13.85
N ALA A 46 -13.51 33.09 13.83
CA ALA A 46 -13.32 31.90 14.64
C ALA A 46 -12.87 32.36 16.04
N ASP A 47 -13.04 31.59 17.09
CA ASP A 47 -12.28 31.84 18.32
C ASP A 47 -10.79 31.54 18.01
N SER A 48 -10.11 32.48 17.35
CA SER A 48 -8.74 32.35 16.86
C SER A 48 -7.71 32.51 17.98
N SER A 49 -8.17 32.81 19.19
CA SER A 49 -7.34 32.91 20.39
C SER A 49 -6.72 31.58 20.85
N ASP A 50 -7.19 30.44 20.30
CA ASP A 50 -6.72 29.10 20.64
C ASP A 50 -5.88 28.43 19.53
N ALA A 51 -5.53 29.14 18.45
CA ALA A 51 -4.71 28.58 17.38
C ALA A 51 -3.24 28.47 17.82
N ILE A 52 -2.75 27.25 17.98
CA ILE A 52 -1.34 26.99 18.30
C ILE A 52 -0.63 26.56 17.02
N ILE A 53 0.43 27.27 16.64
CA ILE A 53 1.23 26.96 15.45
C ILE A 53 2.66 26.65 15.88
N ARG A 54 3.16 25.48 15.49
CA ARG A 54 4.51 25.04 15.86
C ARG A 54 5.23 24.50 14.65
N SER A 55 6.51 24.82 14.54
CA SER A 55 7.43 24.09 13.67
C SER A 55 8.15 23.06 14.54
N LEU A 56 7.97 21.78 14.25
CA LEU A 56 8.60 20.67 14.98
C LEU A 56 9.13 19.67 13.96
N ASN A 57 10.44 19.41 13.95
CA ASN A 57 11.07 18.43 13.06
C ASN A 57 10.68 18.60 11.57
N ASN A 58 10.78 19.81 11.02
CA ASN A 58 10.36 20.16 9.65
C ASN A 58 8.85 19.96 9.36
N ARG A 59 8.02 19.84 10.38
CA ARG A 59 6.55 19.80 10.27
C ARG A 59 5.96 21.10 10.79
N LEU A 60 5.14 21.76 9.98
CA LEU A 60 4.28 22.85 10.46
C LEU A 60 3.01 22.21 11.05
N GLN A 61 2.71 22.43 12.33
CA GLN A 61 1.54 21.90 13.01
C GLN A 61 0.60 23.03 13.43
N LEU A 62 -0.71 22.86 13.23
CA LEU A 62 -1.78 23.72 13.72
C LEU A 62 -2.63 22.96 14.73
N GLY A 63 -2.84 23.51 15.90
CA GLY A 63 -3.65 22.94 16.98
C GLY A 63 -4.85 23.81 17.37
N GLY A 64 -5.64 23.31 18.32
CA GLY A 64 -6.75 24.06 18.93
C GLY A 64 -8.07 23.97 18.17
N ALA A 65 -8.91 24.99 18.31
CA ALA A 65 -10.25 25.04 17.69
C ALA A 65 -10.21 24.94 16.14
N PRO A 66 -9.26 25.58 15.43
CA PRO A 66 -9.15 25.44 13.97
C PRO A 66 -8.83 24.02 13.51
N ALA A 67 -7.93 23.33 14.21
CA ALA A 67 -7.57 21.96 13.90
C ALA A 67 -8.75 21.00 14.14
N ARG A 68 -9.47 21.16 15.26
CA ARG A 68 -10.71 20.41 15.57
C ARG A 68 -11.79 20.62 14.52
N GLN A 69 -11.94 21.84 14.00
CA GLN A 69 -12.90 22.15 12.95
C GLN A 69 -12.53 21.48 11.62
N LEU A 70 -11.24 21.47 11.26
CA LEU A 70 -10.74 20.77 10.06
C LEU A 70 -10.95 19.26 10.17
N TYR A 71 -10.62 18.66 11.31
CA TYR A 71 -10.79 17.22 11.55
C TYR A 71 -12.26 16.79 11.65
N GLY A 72 -13.11 17.56 12.32
CA GLY A 72 -14.55 17.25 12.41
C GLY A 72 -15.27 17.29 11.06
N LEU A 73 -14.74 18.01 10.07
CA LEU A 73 -15.22 17.97 8.69
C LEU A 73 -14.79 16.70 7.94
N MET A 74 -13.74 16.02 8.40
CA MET A 74 -13.23 14.75 7.85
C MET A 74 -13.97 13.52 8.44
N ASP A 75 -14.49 13.63 9.67
CA ASP A 75 -15.05 12.51 10.48
C ASP A 75 -16.57 12.27 10.29
N ALA A 76 -17.27 13.09 9.49
CA ALA A 76 -18.74 13.01 9.36
C ALA A 76 -19.19 12.13 8.18
N ASP A 77 -19.54 10.87 8.48
CA ASP A 77 -20.17 9.94 7.53
C ASP A 77 -21.68 10.23 7.31
N GLY A 78 -22.10 10.26 6.04
CA GLY A 78 -23.52 10.31 5.64
C GLY A 78 -24.09 11.73 5.38
N ALA A 79 -24.27 12.07 4.10
CA ALA A 79 -24.73 13.40 3.68
C ALA A 79 -26.26 13.52 3.58
N GLN A 80 -26.81 14.67 3.99
CA GLN A 80 -28.10 15.17 3.49
C GLN A 80 -27.91 16.42 2.62
N ALA A 81 -28.64 16.47 1.51
CA ALA A 81 -28.66 17.59 0.59
C ALA A 81 -29.71 18.63 1.04
N THR A 82 -29.36 19.92 1.04
CA THR A 82 -30.33 21.00 1.28
C THR A 82 -30.09 22.14 0.29
N THR A 83 -31.17 22.76 -0.19
CA THR A 83 -31.11 23.87 -1.13
C THR A 83 -31.19 25.20 -0.39
N VAL A 84 -30.22 26.09 -0.60
CA VAL A 84 -30.19 27.44 -0.02
C VAL A 84 -29.99 28.44 -1.16
N ALA A 85 -30.88 29.44 -1.25
CA ALA A 85 -30.82 30.52 -2.26
C ALA A 85 -30.68 30.05 -3.72
N GLY A 86 -31.27 28.91 -4.09
CA GLY A 86 -31.25 28.38 -5.46
C GLY A 86 -30.07 27.45 -5.78
N TYR A 87 -29.14 27.25 -4.85
CA TYR A 87 -28.00 26.35 -5.00
C TYR A 87 -28.18 25.06 -4.18
N ARG A 88 -27.77 23.93 -4.75
CA ARG A 88 -27.81 22.61 -4.09
C ARG A 88 -26.54 22.44 -3.25
N VAL A 89 -26.68 22.40 -1.92
CA VAL A 89 -25.56 22.28 -0.98
C VAL A 89 -25.53 20.86 -0.40
N LEU A 90 -24.40 20.17 -0.54
CA LEU A 90 -24.16 18.84 0.03
C LEU A 90 -23.31 19.00 1.30
N ARG A 91 -23.87 18.67 2.47
CA ARG A 91 -23.08 18.58 3.70
C ARG A 91 -22.55 17.15 3.83
N GLY A 92 -21.26 16.98 3.55
CA GLY A 92 -20.49 15.74 3.69
C GLY A 92 -20.11 15.07 2.35
N ARG A 93 -18.81 15.03 2.05
CA ARG A 93 -17.95 13.82 1.94
C ARG A 93 -16.56 14.15 1.35
N ARG A 94 -16.38 15.25 0.57
CA ARG A 94 -15.06 15.72 0.02
C ARG A 94 -15.04 17.25 -0.25
N THR A 95 -15.60 18.00 0.72
CA THR A 95 -15.75 19.47 0.97
C THR A 95 -16.35 20.37 -0.12
N ALA A 96 -17.32 21.25 0.27
CA ALA A 96 -18.09 22.24 -0.53
C ALA A 96 -18.30 23.58 0.19
N CYS A 97 -18.32 24.68 -0.58
CA CYS A 97 -17.98 26.00 -0.08
C CYS A 97 -18.78 27.15 -0.79
N ILE A 98 -19.72 27.85 -0.12
CA ILE A 98 -20.62 28.89 -0.74
C ILE A 98 -20.86 30.18 0.08
N THR A 99 -21.04 31.29 -0.64
CA THR A 99 -21.12 32.69 -0.19
C THR A 99 -22.49 33.33 0.03
N ASP A 100 -22.55 34.32 0.94
CA ASP A 100 -23.71 35.21 1.19
C ASP A 100 -23.60 36.64 0.61
N GLY A 101 -22.59 36.91 -0.23
CA GLY A 101 -22.49 38.15 -1.01
C GLY A 101 -21.54 39.24 -0.47
N LEU A 102 -20.80 38.99 0.62
CA LEU A 102 -19.67 39.85 1.06
C LEU A 102 -18.35 39.09 1.33
N ASP A 103 -18.37 37.76 1.41
CA ASP A 103 -17.20 36.88 1.59
C ASP A 103 -17.45 35.53 0.90
N THR A 104 -16.60 34.51 1.05
CA THR A 104 -16.79 33.03 0.87
C THR A 104 -16.33 32.40 -0.48
N TYR A 105 -15.75 31.19 -0.60
CA TYR A 105 -15.46 29.99 0.25
C TYR A 105 -14.62 28.99 -0.62
N CYS A 106 -13.72 28.10 -0.11
CA CYS A 106 -13.09 27.03 -0.94
C CYS A 106 -12.90 25.62 -0.34
N GLU A 107 -13.06 24.62 -1.22
CA GLU A 107 -13.19 23.16 -1.04
C GLU A 107 -11.87 22.40 -0.84
N LEU A 108 -11.81 21.59 0.23
CA LEU A 108 -10.91 20.44 0.37
C LEU A 108 -11.45 19.25 -0.44
N VAL A 109 -11.03 19.10 -1.70
CA VAL A 109 -11.39 17.93 -2.52
C VAL A 109 -10.38 16.81 -2.28
N GLY A 110 -10.81 15.74 -1.59
CA GLY A 110 -10.07 14.48 -1.56
C GLY A 110 -10.07 13.87 -2.97
N VAL A 111 -8.90 13.76 -3.59
CA VAL A 111 -8.75 13.18 -4.94
C VAL A 111 -8.63 11.65 -4.94
N THR A 112 -8.62 11.01 -3.77
CA THR A 112 -8.50 9.56 -3.63
C THR A 112 -9.69 8.96 -2.89
N ASP A 113 -10.03 7.70 -3.22
CA ASP A 113 -11.12 6.95 -2.59
C ASP A 113 -10.73 6.27 -1.27
N SER A 114 -9.51 6.51 -0.77
CA SER A 114 -8.99 5.89 0.45
C SER A 114 -9.27 6.77 1.67
N GLU A 115 -10.16 6.30 2.55
CA GLU A 115 -10.34 6.78 3.93
C GLU A 115 -9.14 6.34 4.81
N ALA A 116 -7.90 6.57 4.35
CA ALA A 116 -6.73 6.30 5.16
C ALA A 116 -6.56 7.41 6.20
N GLU A 117 -6.31 7.05 7.46
CA GLU A 117 -5.97 8.00 8.52
C GLU A 117 -4.66 8.77 8.23
N ASP A 118 -3.94 8.40 7.16
CA ASP A 118 -2.62 8.93 6.80
C ASP A 118 -2.58 9.47 5.36
N GLY A 119 -2.42 10.80 5.27
CA GLY A 119 -1.95 11.51 4.07
C GLY A 119 -2.94 11.54 2.90
N PHE A 120 -3.51 12.71 2.63
CA PHE A 120 -4.24 12.95 1.38
C PHE A 120 -3.77 14.27 0.74
N ALA A 121 -3.87 14.34 -0.59
CA ALA A 121 -3.58 15.57 -1.30
C ALA A 121 -4.70 16.59 -1.09
N ALA A 122 -4.35 17.74 -0.54
CA ALA A 122 -5.26 18.84 -0.28
C ALA A 122 -4.95 20.02 -1.22
N GLY A 123 -5.94 20.46 -1.99
CA GLY A 123 -5.93 21.77 -2.62
C GLY A 123 -6.33 22.83 -1.59
N LEU A 124 -5.48 23.83 -1.36
CA LEU A 124 -5.78 24.96 -0.49
C LEU A 124 -5.97 26.21 -1.34
N HIS A 125 -7.15 26.82 -1.20
CA HIS A 125 -7.48 28.08 -1.87
C HIS A 125 -8.00 29.11 -0.86
N GLY A 126 -7.54 30.35 -1.00
CA GLY A 126 -7.83 31.43 -0.06
C GLY A 126 -7.64 32.81 -0.70
N ASN A 127 -8.58 33.71 -0.43
CA ASN A 127 -8.62 35.09 -0.96
C ASN A 127 -8.66 36.16 0.16
N THR A 128 -8.74 35.78 1.45
CA THR A 128 -8.90 36.76 2.54
C THR A 128 -7.91 36.54 3.67
N THR A 129 -7.34 37.61 4.22
CA THR A 129 -6.22 37.56 5.18
C THR A 129 -6.56 37.03 6.58
N THR A 130 -7.80 36.62 6.83
CA THR A 130 -8.34 36.41 8.19
C THR A 130 -8.94 35.03 8.45
N SER A 131 -8.96 34.12 7.48
CA SER A 131 -9.38 32.73 7.71
C SER A 131 -8.19 31.83 8.06
N SER A 132 -8.45 30.76 8.83
CA SER A 132 -7.46 29.72 9.16
C SER A 132 -6.83 29.11 7.91
N SER A 133 -7.62 28.93 6.85
CA SER A 133 -7.18 28.39 5.55
C SER A 133 -6.28 29.36 4.78
N SER A 134 -6.56 30.66 4.82
CA SER A 134 -5.72 31.67 4.16
C SER A 134 -4.40 31.92 4.89
N TYR A 135 -4.37 31.74 6.22
CA TYR A 135 -3.12 31.80 6.98
C TYR A 135 -2.20 30.63 6.61
N LEU A 136 -2.77 29.42 6.52
CA LEU A 136 -2.08 28.21 6.09
C LEU A 136 -1.58 28.31 4.64
N LEU A 137 -2.39 28.89 3.74
CA LEU A 137 -2.00 29.20 2.37
C LEU A 137 -0.84 30.20 2.31
N ARG A 138 -0.84 31.23 3.15
CA ARG A 138 0.25 32.21 3.22
C ARG A 138 1.57 31.57 3.68
N LEU A 139 1.52 30.71 4.69
CA LEU A 139 2.69 29.95 5.14
C LEU A 139 3.21 29.01 4.05
N LEU A 140 2.31 28.34 3.33
CA LEU A 140 2.67 27.49 2.21
C LEU A 140 3.30 28.27 1.06
N ARG A 141 2.80 29.46 0.72
CA ARG A 141 3.45 30.36 -0.27
C ARG A 141 4.87 30.70 0.15
N THR A 142 5.06 31.08 1.41
CA THR A 142 6.39 31.44 1.93
C THR A 142 7.35 30.24 1.87
N LYS A 143 6.90 29.03 2.24
CA LYS A 143 7.76 27.83 2.23
C LYS A 143 8.00 27.27 0.82
N THR A 144 7.02 27.35 -0.08
CA THR A 144 7.12 26.82 -1.46
C THR A 144 7.65 27.83 -2.48
N GLY A 145 7.73 29.12 -2.12
CA GLY A 145 8.00 30.21 -3.06
C GLY A 145 6.83 30.47 -4.03
N SER A 146 5.67 29.82 -3.85
CA SER A 146 4.53 30.01 -4.73
C SER A 146 3.86 31.36 -4.52
N THR A 147 3.43 31.99 -5.61
CA THR A 147 2.64 33.23 -5.60
C THR A 147 1.16 32.98 -5.89
N THR A 148 0.76 31.72 -6.12
CA THR A 148 -0.59 31.37 -6.54
C THR A 148 -1.57 31.33 -5.37
N ASN A 149 -2.83 31.68 -5.65
CA ASN A 149 -3.96 31.47 -4.74
C ASN A 149 -4.41 30.02 -4.63
N ASP A 150 -3.76 29.13 -5.37
CA ASP A 150 -4.04 27.71 -5.47
C ASP A 150 -2.75 26.93 -5.25
N ILE A 151 -2.64 26.27 -4.10
CA ILE A 151 -1.49 25.42 -3.78
C ILE A 151 -2.02 24.02 -3.49
N SER A 152 -1.65 23.07 -4.34
CA SER A 152 -1.82 21.65 -4.06
C SER A 152 -0.67 21.17 -3.19
N VAL A 153 -0.98 20.74 -1.97
CA VAL A 153 -0.02 20.10 -1.07
C VAL A 153 -0.38 18.63 -0.91
N PRO A 154 0.38 17.71 -1.55
CA PRO A 154 0.09 16.29 -1.44
C PRO A 154 0.37 15.69 -0.05
N TRP A 155 0.97 16.47 0.85
CA TRP A 155 1.55 16.05 2.14
C TRP A 155 0.92 16.76 3.35
N PHE A 156 -0.36 17.10 3.25
CA PHE A 156 -1.14 17.62 4.39
C PHE A 156 -1.61 16.46 5.27
N ARG A 157 -1.33 16.50 6.58
CA ARG A 157 -1.70 15.44 7.55
C ARG A 157 -2.37 16.01 8.79
N CYS A 158 -3.46 15.38 9.24
CA CYS A 158 -4.08 15.66 10.53
C CYS A 158 -3.95 14.45 11.46
N VAL A 159 -3.56 14.66 12.72
CA VAL A 159 -3.41 13.63 13.74
C VAL A 159 -4.15 13.98 15.02
N ARG A 160 -4.62 12.97 15.76
CA ARG A 160 -5.30 13.14 17.05
C ARG A 160 -4.45 12.56 18.19
N GLN A 161 -3.68 13.40 18.88
CA GLN A 161 -2.94 13.04 20.10
C GLN A 161 -3.11 14.13 21.16
N GLY A 162 -3.84 13.83 22.25
CA GLY A 162 -4.15 14.81 23.31
C GLY A 162 -4.93 16.05 22.84
N GLY A 163 -5.40 16.05 21.59
CA GLY A 163 -5.94 17.18 20.83
C GLY A 163 -5.97 16.84 19.34
N VAL A 164 -6.38 17.77 18.48
CA VAL A 164 -6.29 17.61 17.02
C VAL A 164 -5.19 18.54 16.51
N TRP A 165 -4.32 18.02 15.66
CA TRP A 165 -3.24 18.76 15.01
C TRP A 165 -3.27 18.52 13.51
N CYS A 166 -3.23 19.57 12.70
CA CYS A 166 -3.18 19.49 11.24
C CYS A 166 -1.96 20.23 10.72
N GLY A 167 -1.26 19.69 9.73
CA GLY A 167 0.04 20.19 9.36
C GLY A 167 0.54 19.76 8.00
N VAL A 168 1.65 20.37 7.60
CA VAL A 168 2.32 20.11 6.33
C VAL A 168 3.76 19.69 6.66
N GLU A 169 4.18 18.51 6.20
CA GLU A 169 5.52 17.97 6.35
C GLU A 169 6.29 17.85 5.03
N GLU A 170 7.61 18.08 5.05
CA GLU A 170 8.44 17.80 3.86
C GLU A 170 8.20 16.37 3.36
N ALA A 171 7.98 16.24 2.05
CA ALA A 171 7.64 14.97 1.42
C ALA A 171 8.56 14.66 0.24
N ARG A 172 8.60 13.38 -0.09
CA ARG A 172 9.40 12.77 -1.14
C ARG A 172 8.45 12.10 -2.12
N GLU A 173 8.81 12.12 -3.39
CA GLU A 173 8.05 11.42 -4.41
C GLU A 173 8.47 9.95 -4.41
N LEU A 174 7.48 9.05 -4.44
CA LEU A 174 7.64 7.61 -4.54
C LEU A 174 6.93 7.16 -5.82
N ASP A 175 7.72 6.77 -6.82
CA ASP A 175 7.18 6.20 -8.05
C ASP A 175 7.19 4.67 -7.97
N LEU A 176 6.03 4.09 -8.26
CA LEU A 176 5.81 2.66 -8.33
C LEU A 176 5.33 2.30 -9.74
N ALA A 177 5.94 1.28 -10.31
CA ALA A 177 5.45 0.63 -11.52
C ALA A 177 5.35 -0.87 -11.25
N PHE A 178 4.23 -1.47 -11.63
CA PHE A 178 3.95 -2.89 -11.43
C PHE A 178 3.65 -3.56 -12.75
N ASP A 179 4.13 -4.79 -12.88
CA ASP A 179 3.77 -5.72 -13.95
C ASP A 179 3.11 -6.95 -13.34
N LYS A 180 2.04 -7.42 -13.98
CA LYS A 180 1.26 -8.61 -13.58
C LYS A 180 0.79 -8.62 -12.11
N LEU A 181 0.58 -7.45 -11.51
CA LEU A 181 -0.02 -7.34 -10.17
C LEU A 181 -1.53 -7.64 -10.27
N PRO A 182 -2.03 -8.70 -9.61
CA PRO A 182 -3.41 -9.14 -9.81
C PRO A 182 -4.41 -8.19 -9.13
N PRO A 183 -5.62 -8.00 -9.70
CA PRO A 183 -6.69 -7.31 -8.98
C PRO A 183 -7.11 -8.13 -7.75
N LEU A 184 -7.36 -7.44 -6.64
CA LEU A 184 -7.86 -8.04 -5.42
C LEU A 184 -9.38 -7.95 -5.33
N GLY A 185 -9.99 -8.83 -4.53
CA GLY A 185 -11.41 -8.76 -4.20
C GLY A 185 -11.77 -7.51 -3.38
N THR A 186 -13.06 -7.33 -3.08
CA THR A 186 -13.54 -6.17 -2.34
C THR A 186 -13.04 -6.10 -0.90
N ASP A 187 -12.62 -7.23 -0.33
CA ASP A 187 -12.25 -7.34 1.08
C ASP A 187 -10.77 -7.07 1.34
N PHE A 188 -9.97 -6.91 0.29
CA PHE A 188 -8.51 -6.69 0.37
C PHE A 188 -8.06 -5.47 -0.44
N VAL A 189 -6.86 -4.99 -0.11
CA VAL A 189 -6.18 -3.85 -0.75
C VAL A 189 -4.67 -4.08 -0.71
N TYR A 190 -3.92 -3.46 -1.62
CA TYR A 190 -2.47 -3.43 -1.50
C TYR A 190 -2.04 -2.32 -0.56
N GLU A 191 -1.00 -2.57 0.23
CA GLU A 191 -0.32 -1.55 1.03
C GLU A 191 1.19 -1.61 0.82
N GLY A 192 1.77 -0.45 0.53
CA GLY A 192 3.22 -0.29 0.45
C GLY A 192 3.81 0.02 1.82
N TRP A 193 4.98 -0.54 2.11
CA TRP A 193 5.69 -0.36 3.37
C TRP A 193 7.15 0.00 3.12
N ALA A 194 7.58 1.11 3.69
CA ALA A 194 8.98 1.48 3.79
C ALA A 194 9.58 0.86 5.06
N ILE A 195 10.67 0.12 4.91
CA ILE A 195 11.33 -0.57 6.02
C ILE A 195 12.43 0.33 6.61
N LEU A 196 12.24 0.75 7.87
CA LEU A 196 13.25 1.42 8.70
C LEU A 196 13.56 0.53 9.92
N ALA A 197 13.61 1.11 11.13
CA ALA A 197 13.58 0.35 12.38
C ALA A 197 12.22 -0.32 12.59
N GLU A 198 11.14 0.37 12.21
CA GLU A 198 9.78 -0.16 12.13
C GLU A 198 9.24 0.06 10.71
N ALA A 199 8.34 -0.81 10.27
CA ALA A 199 7.68 -0.66 8.98
C ALA A 199 6.73 0.53 9.03
N THR A 200 6.83 1.42 8.03
CA THR A 200 5.95 2.59 7.90
C THR A 200 5.19 2.49 6.59
N THR A 201 3.87 2.65 6.63
CA THR A 201 3.04 2.66 5.42
C THR A 201 3.45 3.78 4.48
N THR A 202 3.46 3.48 3.17
CA THR A 202 3.57 4.45 2.08
C THR A 202 2.23 4.74 1.43
N GLY A 203 1.18 4.02 1.84
CA GLY A 203 -0.19 4.20 1.37
C GLY A 203 -0.81 2.95 0.77
N ARG A 204 -2.15 2.96 0.73
CA ARG A 204 -2.98 1.86 0.22
C ARG A 204 -3.52 2.14 -1.17
N PHE A 205 -3.59 1.12 -2.01
CA PHE A 205 -4.07 1.26 -3.38
C PHE A 205 -4.68 -0.04 -3.94
N ALA A 206 -5.51 0.10 -4.97
CA ALA A 206 -5.93 -1.03 -5.80
C ALA A 206 -4.87 -1.31 -6.88
N ALA A 207 -4.87 -2.52 -7.45
CA ALA A 207 -3.95 -2.88 -8.52
C ALA A 207 -3.98 -1.85 -9.66
N THR A 208 -2.87 -1.12 -9.84
CA THR A 208 -2.66 -0.15 -10.93
C THR A 208 -1.28 -0.37 -11.53
N PRO A 209 -1.09 -0.25 -12.85
CA PRO A 209 0.23 -0.46 -13.47
C PRO A 209 1.28 0.56 -13.01
N GLN A 210 0.85 1.78 -12.70
CA GLN A 210 1.73 2.86 -12.26
C GLN A 210 1.03 3.71 -11.20
N LEU A 211 1.81 4.20 -10.24
CA LEU A 211 1.34 5.08 -9.18
C LEU A 211 2.49 5.96 -8.71
N THR A 212 2.22 7.25 -8.56
CA THR A 212 3.10 8.20 -7.87
C THR A 212 2.46 8.58 -6.55
N GLN A 213 3.19 8.41 -5.45
CA GLN A 213 2.77 8.77 -4.10
C GLN A 213 3.72 9.83 -3.54
N TYR A 214 3.23 10.57 -2.54
CA TYR A 214 4.08 11.48 -1.76
C TYR A 214 4.18 10.94 -0.35
N VAL A 215 5.40 10.63 0.08
CA VAL A 215 5.68 10.01 1.37
C VAL A 215 6.48 10.97 2.27
N PRO A 216 6.42 10.83 3.60
CA PRO A 216 7.20 11.67 4.50
C PRO A 216 8.69 11.65 4.16
N ALA A 217 9.36 12.81 4.22
CA ALA A 217 10.78 12.92 3.89
C ALA A 217 11.69 12.06 4.80
N SER A 218 11.22 11.70 5.99
CA SER A 218 11.90 10.76 6.88
C SER A 218 12.08 9.36 6.27
N LEU A 219 11.25 8.96 5.30
CA LEU A 219 11.36 7.66 4.64
C LEU A 219 12.53 7.60 3.65
N ALA A 220 13.25 8.70 3.40
CA ALA A 220 14.50 8.69 2.63
C ALA A 220 15.58 7.77 3.23
N LEU A 221 15.45 7.39 4.50
CA LEU A 221 16.33 6.44 5.20
C LEU A 221 15.85 4.99 5.11
N ALA A 222 14.75 4.71 4.42
CA ALA A 222 14.24 3.36 4.28
C ALA A 222 15.20 2.47 3.47
N THR A 223 15.43 1.27 3.97
CA THR A 223 16.37 0.31 3.35
C THR A 223 15.68 -0.63 2.38
N ALA A 224 14.36 -0.79 2.49
CA ALA A 224 13.58 -1.61 1.60
C ALA A 224 12.15 -1.07 1.43
N TYR A 225 11.53 -1.45 0.32
CA TYR A 225 10.10 -1.32 0.07
C TYR A 225 9.50 -2.73 0.01
N VAL A 226 8.38 -2.93 0.68
CA VAL A 226 7.61 -4.18 0.67
C VAL A 226 6.18 -3.87 0.29
N LEU A 227 5.62 -4.65 -0.64
CA LEU A 227 4.20 -4.62 -0.96
C LEU A 227 3.51 -5.81 -0.28
N THR A 228 2.39 -5.55 0.39
CA THR A 228 1.59 -6.58 1.06
C THR A 228 0.13 -6.56 0.61
N ILE A 229 -0.58 -7.66 0.87
CA ILE A 229 -2.03 -7.78 0.69
C ILE A 229 -2.68 -7.62 2.07
N GLU A 230 -3.39 -6.53 2.27
CA GLU A 230 -3.99 -6.19 3.55
C GLU A 230 -5.53 -6.31 3.54
N PRO A 231 -6.15 -6.68 4.67
CA PRO A 231 -7.57 -6.46 4.89
C PRO A 231 -7.97 -5.02 4.60
N ARG A 232 -9.05 -4.82 3.84
CA ARG A 232 -9.56 -3.48 3.55
C ARG A 232 -10.10 -2.76 4.79
N ARG A 233 -10.52 -3.51 5.83
CA ARG A 233 -11.12 -2.98 7.06
C ARG A 233 -10.53 -3.66 8.28
N ASN A 234 -10.47 -2.93 9.39
CA ASN A 234 -9.95 -3.40 10.69
C ASN A 234 -8.51 -3.91 10.62
N ASP A 235 -7.70 -3.27 9.79
CA ASP A 235 -6.34 -3.68 9.54
C ASP A 235 -5.38 -3.25 10.67
N PRO A 236 -4.45 -4.09 11.15
CA PRO A 236 -3.40 -3.68 12.06
C PRO A 236 -2.50 -2.55 11.51
N ALA A 237 -1.78 -1.90 12.42
CA ALA A 237 -0.78 -0.88 12.08
C ALA A 237 0.53 -1.46 11.53
N SER A 238 0.71 -2.79 11.60
CA SER A 238 1.87 -3.52 11.07
C SER A 238 1.49 -4.23 9.78
N PRO A 239 2.44 -4.45 8.85
CA PRO A 239 2.19 -5.26 7.66
C PRO A 239 1.65 -6.65 8.01
N SER A 240 0.71 -7.16 7.22
CA SER A 240 0.37 -8.58 7.20
C SER A 240 1.55 -9.44 6.78
N ASP A 241 1.47 -10.75 7.02
CA ASP A 241 2.48 -11.69 6.57
C ASP A 241 2.47 -11.92 5.05
N THR A 242 1.44 -11.45 4.33
CA THR A 242 1.23 -11.73 2.90
C THR A 242 2.02 -10.75 2.02
N HIS A 243 3.34 -10.86 2.06
CA HIS A 243 4.25 -10.02 1.27
C HIS A 243 4.37 -10.56 -0.17
N ILE A 244 4.10 -9.72 -1.18
CA ILE A 244 4.04 -10.16 -2.59
C ILE A 244 5.31 -9.82 -3.39
N VAL A 245 5.78 -8.57 -3.33
CA VAL A 245 7.01 -8.13 -3.97
C VAL A 245 7.75 -7.17 -3.06
N ALA A 246 9.08 -7.16 -3.14
CA ALA A 246 9.91 -6.25 -2.38
C ALA A 246 11.16 -5.84 -3.17
N ALA A 247 11.77 -4.74 -2.74
CA ALA A 247 13.02 -4.22 -3.28
C ALA A 247 13.87 -3.65 -2.15
N SER A 248 15.19 -3.84 -2.25
CA SER A 248 16.14 -3.06 -1.45
C SER A 248 16.26 -1.67 -2.07
N LEU A 249 16.05 -0.62 -1.27
CA LEU A 249 16.01 0.76 -1.76
C LEU A 249 17.40 1.37 -1.81
N THR A 250 17.63 2.17 -2.85
CA THR A 250 18.76 3.10 -2.94
C THR A 250 18.20 4.46 -3.34
N ALA A 251 18.39 5.48 -2.50
CA ALA A 251 17.81 6.80 -2.71
C ALA A 251 18.18 7.37 -4.09
N GLY A 252 17.19 7.94 -4.79
CA GLY A 252 17.32 8.52 -6.13
C GLY A 252 17.57 7.51 -7.26
N SER A 253 17.49 6.20 -6.98
CA SER A 253 17.71 5.14 -7.97
C SER A 253 16.51 4.20 -8.08
N SER A 254 16.28 3.70 -9.28
CA SER A 254 15.26 2.67 -9.52
C SER A 254 15.73 1.32 -8.98
N SER A 255 14.87 0.68 -8.19
CA SER A 255 15.10 -0.64 -7.61
C SER A 255 14.03 -1.61 -8.10
N ALA A 256 14.41 -2.83 -8.46
CA ALA A 256 13.49 -3.84 -8.99
C ALA A 256 12.66 -4.47 -7.87
N LEU A 257 11.34 -4.49 -8.03
CA LEU A 257 10.41 -5.19 -7.16
C LEU A 257 10.25 -6.63 -7.66
N THR A 258 10.57 -7.61 -6.80
CA THR A 258 10.50 -9.03 -7.16
C THR A 258 9.87 -9.88 -6.06
N THR A 259 9.28 -11.01 -6.44
CA THR A 259 8.86 -12.06 -5.50
C THR A 259 10.05 -12.76 -4.84
N GLU A 260 11.21 -12.76 -5.50
CA GLU A 260 12.43 -13.43 -5.05
C GLU A 260 13.08 -12.73 -3.85
N HIS A 261 12.85 -11.42 -3.69
CA HIS A 261 13.42 -10.66 -2.59
C HIS A 261 13.05 -11.31 -1.24
N ALA A 262 14.02 -11.40 -0.32
CA ALA A 262 13.85 -12.13 0.95
C ALA A 262 12.77 -11.55 1.88
N ALA A 263 12.40 -10.28 1.67
CA ALA A 263 11.29 -9.62 2.36
C ALA A 263 9.93 -9.80 1.65
N ALA A 264 9.87 -10.52 0.53
CA ALA A 264 8.65 -10.90 -0.18
C ALA A 264 8.42 -12.42 -0.03
N ILE A 265 8.02 -13.11 -1.09
CA ILE A 265 7.85 -14.57 -1.10
C ILE A 265 9.20 -15.30 -0.92
N GLY A 266 10.31 -14.67 -1.31
CA GLY A 266 11.66 -15.22 -1.13
C GLY A 266 12.05 -16.28 -2.17
N THR A 267 11.33 -16.36 -3.29
CA THR A 267 11.65 -17.28 -4.39
C THR A 267 11.12 -16.77 -5.73
N ASP A 268 11.80 -17.18 -6.80
CA ASP A 268 11.39 -16.95 -8.19
C ASP A 268 10.68 -18.16 -8.80
N PHE A 269 10.60 -19.29 -8.07
CA PHE A 269 10.05 -20.57 -8.49
C PHE A 269 10.72 -21.23 -9.71
N ALA A 270 11.92 -20.80 -10.12
CA ALA A 270 12.59 -21.34 -11.30
C ALA A 270 12.94 -22.83 -11.18
N THR A 271 13.09 -23.33 -9.95
CA THR A 271 13.38 -24.75 -9.66
C THR A 271 12.14 -25.57 -9.34
N ALA A 272 10.95 -24.97 -9.36
CA ALA A 272 9.71 -25.68 -9.09
C ALA A 272 9.46 -26.74 -10.19
N ALA A 273 9.09 -27.95 -9.77
CA ALA A 273 8.73 -29.04 -10.66
C ALA A 273 7.64 -29.91 -10.04
N ALA A 274 6.76 -30.45 -10.86
CA ALA A 274 5.72 -31.36 -10.42
C ALA A 274 5.38 -32.43 -11.45
N GLN A 275 5.15 -33.63 -10.95
CA GLN A 275 4.52 -34.73 -11.67
C GLN A 275 3.25 -35.17 -10.96
N TYR A 276 2.29 -35.67 -11.73
CA TYR A 276 1.07 -36.28 -11.20
C TYR A 276 0.72 -37.58 -11.93
N ILE A 277 -0.11 -38.39 -11.29
CA ILE A 277 -0.78 -39.55 -11.87
C ILE A 277 -2.29 -39.31 -11.92
N LEU A 278 -2.97 -39.97 -12.86
CA LEU A 278 -4.42 -40.12 -12.83
C LEU A 278 -4.78 -41.42 -12.11
N ALA A 279 -5.36 -41.33 -10.92
CA ALA A 279 -5.72 -42.47 -10.09
C ALA A 279 -6.85 -42.12 -9.11
N THR A 280 -7.63 -43.11 -8.71
CA THR A 280 -8.74 -42.99 -7.75
C THR A 280 -8.55 -43.90 -6.53
N PRO A 281 -7.53 -43.66 -5.69
CA PRO A 281 -7.25 -44.49 -4.51
C PRO A 281 -8.40 -44.58 -3.50
N SER A 282 -9.35 -43.64 -3.53
CA SER A 282 -10.56 -43.71 -2.71
C SER A 282 -11.59 -44.75 -3.19
N THR A 283 -11.32 -45.47 -4.29
CA THR A 283 -12.15 -46.58 -4.79
C THR A 283 -11.30 -47.83 -5.05
N ALA A 284 -11.97 -48.99 -5.19
CA ALA A 284 -11.33 -50.25 -5.60
C ALA A 284 -11.39 -50.47 -7.13
N SER A 285 -11.97 -49.52 -7.87
CA SER A 285 -12.10 -49.61 -9.32
C SER A 285 -10.77 -49.25 -9.97
N MET A 286 -10.50 -49.86 -11.13
CA MET A 286 -9.34 -49.57 -11.97
C MET A 286 -9.75 -48.89 -13.28
N THR A 287 -11.05 -48.64 -13.46
CA THR A 287 -11.65 -48.08 -14.69
C THR A 287 -12.01 -46.59 -14.54
N ASP A 288 -11.80 -46.02 -13.37
CA ASP A 288 -12.13 -44.66 -12.97
C ASP A 288 -10.90 -43.78 -12.72
N ASN A 289 -9.70 -44.22 -13.11
CA ASN A 289 -8.44 -43.48 -12.90
C ASN A 289 -8.50 -42.02 -13.36
N ASN A 290 -9.25 -41.72 -14.43
CA ASN A 290 -9.40 -40.37 -14.97
C ASN A 290 -10.22 -39.43 -14.06
N LEU A 291 -10.81 -39.96 -12.98
CA LEU A 291 -11.60 -39.21 -12.01
C LEU A 291 -10.78 -38.78 -10.79
N GLY A 292 -9.46 -38.88 -10.80
CA GLY A 292 -8.63 -38.41 -9.69
C GLY A 292 -7.25 -37.98 -10.14
N VAL A 293 -6.67 -37.02 -9.43
CA VAL A 293 -5.33 -36.48 -9.69
C VAL A 293 -4.53 -36.50 -8.41
N TRP A 294 -3.34 -37.09 -8.46
CA TRP A 294 -2.47 -37.22 -7.29
C TRP A 294 -1.04 -36.88 -7.63
N PHE A 295 -0.44 -35.98 -6.85
CA PHE A 295 0.96 -35.61 -6.97
C PHE A 295 1.83 -36.64 -6.22
N VAL A 296 1.93 -37.83 -6.83
CA VAL A 296 2.66 -38.98 -6.28
C VAL A 296 3.61 -39.54 -7.33
N ALA A 297 4.86 -39.75 -6.93
CA ALA A 297 5.87 -40.36 -7.77
C ALA A 297 5.77 -41.89 -7.60
N PRO A 298 5.53 -42.66 -8.67
CA PRO A 298 5.37 -44.11 -8.57
C PRO A 298 6.62 -44.87 -8.13
N ASN A 299 7.82 -44.27 -8.30
CA ASN A 299 9.11 -44.92 -8.05
C ASN A 299 10.10 -44.05 -7.25
N GLY A 300 9.65 -42.96 -6.62
CA GLY A 300 10.53 -42.00 -5.96
C GLY A 300 9.85 -41.25 -4.82
N PRO A 301 10.63 -40.57 -3.97
CA PRO A 301 10.06 -39.88 -2.82
C PRO A 301 9.26 -38.64 -3.20
N GLU A 302 9.63 -37.92 -4.26
CA GLU A 302 9.14 -36.55 -4.51
C GLU A 302 8.48 -36.42 -5.89
N ALA A 303 7.16 -36.21 -5.90
CA ALA A 303 6.42 -35.78 -7.09
C ALA A 303 6.34 -34.26 -7.21
N LEU A 304 6.69 -33.56 -6.13
CA LEU A 304 6.59 -32.11 -5.99
C LEU A 304 7.91 -31.60 -5.44
N MET A 305 8.63 -30.84 -6.25
CA MET A 305 9.80 -30.07 -5.85
C MET A 305 9.36 -28.62 -5.80
N LEU A 306 9.12 -28.10 -4.60
CA LEU A 306 8.59 -26.77 -4.37
C LEU A 306 9.46 -26.01 -3.36
N PRO A 307 9.74 -24.71 -3.59
CA PRO A 307 10.32 -23.86 -2.56
C PRO A 307 9.50 -23.85 -1.26
N THR A 308 10.15 -23.57 -0.14
CA THR A 308 9.40 -23.31 1.11
C THR A 308 8.77 -21.93 1.03
N LEU A 309 7.47 -21.83 1.28
CA LEU A 309 6.77 -20.55 1.34
C LEU A 309 6.88 -19.92 2.74
N PRO A 310 6.99 -18.59 2.84
CA PRO A 310 6.90 -17.89 4.11
C PRO A 310 5.46 -17.92 4.66
N GLN A 311 5.29 -17.39 5.89
CA GLN A 311 3.97 -17.13 6.44
C GLN A 311 3.16 -16.19 5.51
N GLY A 312 1.84 -16.26 5.58
CA GLY A 312 0.95 -15.51 4.66
C GLY A 312 0.76 -16.17 3.30
N TRP A 313 1.42 -17.30 3.03
CA TRP A 313 1.29 -18.05 1.77
C TRP A 313 1.09 -19.55 1.98
N ILE A 314 0.41 -20.19 1.03
CA ILE A 314 0.19 -21.63 0.97
C ILE A 314 0.13 -22.10 -0.49
N TYR A 315 0.44 -23.36 -0.77
CA TYR A 315 0.20 -23.93 -2.10
C TYR A 315 -1.23 -24.46 -2.19
N GLU A 316 -1.82 -24.37 -3.38
CA GLU A 316 -3.12 -24.99 -3.68
C GLU A 316 -3.06 -25.68 -5.05
N GLY A 317 -3.61 -26.89 -5.12
CA GLY A 317 -3.76 -27.62 -6.37
C GLY A 317 -5.10 -27.31 -7.01
N TRP A 318 -5.14 -27.26 -8.34
CA TRP A 318 -6.33 -26.91 -9.10
C TRP A 318 -6.52 -27.81 -10.31
N VAL A 319 -7.78 -28.12 -10.63
CA VAL A 319 -8.17 -28.71 -11.91
C VAL A 319 -9.18 -27.84 -12.63
N VAL A 320 -9.15 -27.85 -13.96
CA VAL A 320 -10.16 -27.24 -14.82
C VAL A 320 -10.64 -28.28 -15.82
N THR A 321 -11.95 -28.53 -15.87
CA THR A 321 -12.54 -29.49 -16.84
C THR A 321 -13.49 -28.76 -17.79
N GLY A 322 -13.26 -28.89 -19.10
CA GLY A 322 -14.05 -28.20 -20.12
C GLY A 322 -13.99 -26.68 -19.97
N THR A 323 -15.14 -26.02 -19.96
CA THR A 323 -15.26 -24.55 -19.76
C THR A 323 -15.73 -24.18 -18.35
N GLY A 324 -15.62 -25.09 -17.39
CA GLY A 324 -16.06 -24.89 -16.01
C GLY A 324 -15.11 -23.99 -15.20
N PRO A 325 -15.52 -23.58 -13.98
CA PRO A 325 -14.60 -22.92 -13.06
C PRO A 325 -13.46 -23.88 -12.65
N ALA A 326 -12.35 -23.31 -12.19
CA ALA A 326 -11.32 -24.09 -11.53
C ALA A 326 -11.85 -24.69 -10.23
N ILE A 327 -11.38 -25.89 -9.91
CA ILE A 327 -11.80 -26.66 -8.74
C ILE A 327 -10.55 -26.99 -7.94
N THR A 328 -10.56 -26.62 -6.67
CA THR A 328 -9.47 -26.94 -5.74
C THR A 328 -9.31 -28.44 -5.59
N THR A 329 -8.07 -28.89 -5.47
CA THR A 329 -7.68 -30.24 -5.03
C THR A 329 -7.11 -30.22 -3.61
N GLY A 330 -7.33 -29.13 -2.86
CA GLY A 330 -6.81 -28.96 -1.51
C GLY A 330 -5.57 -28.06 -1.41
N ARG A 331 -5.40 -27.49 -0.21
CA ARG A 331 -4.26 -26.64 0.17
C ARG A 331 -3.19 -27.44 0.90
N PHE A 332 -1.92 -27.15 0.64
CA PHE A 332 -0.81 -27.87 1.26
C PHE A 332 0.41 -26.97 1.48
N ARG A 333 1.20 -27.29 2.52
CA ARG A 333 2.46 -26.59 2.84
C ARG A 333 3.71 -27.33 2.35
N SER A 334 3.56 -28.61 2.02
CA SER A 334 4.66 -29.47 1.63
C SER A 334 4.18 -30.50 0.61
N GLY A 335 4.98 -30.72 -0.43
CA GLY A 335 4.72 -31.77 -1.40
C GLY A 335 4.79 -33.20 -0.84
N MET A 336 5.24 -33.35 0.40
CA MET A 336 5.40 -34.62 1.10
C MET A 336 4.37 -34.85 2.21
N GLY A 337 3.43 -33.91 2.40
CA GLY A 337 2.32 -34.03 3.35
C GLY A 337 0.98 -34.23 2.65
N ALA A 338 -0.05 -34.59 3.41
CA ALA A 338 -1.42 -34.48 2.92
C ALA A 338 -1.79 -32.99 2.74
N ASP A 339 -2.70 -32.72 1.82
CA ASP A 339 -3.40 -31.44 1.75
C ASP A 339 -4.48 -31.33 2.85
N SER A 340 -5.20 -30.21 2.84
CA SER A 340 -6.17 -29.79 3.85
C SER A 340 -7.40 -30.69 3.96
N ASP A 341 -7.76 -31.40 2.91
CA ASP A 341 -9.03 -32.14 2.77
C ASP A 341 -8.86 -33.59 2.31
N GLY A 342 -7.61 -34.08 2.19
CA GLY A 342 -7.30 -35.48 1.93
C GLY A 342 -7.74 -35.89 0.53
N ALA A 343 -8.55 -36.95 0.41
CA ALA A 343 -9.05 -37.34 -0.92
C ALA A 343 -10.09 -36.38 -1.51
N GLY A 344 -10.47 -35.34 -0.77
CA GLY A 344 -11.44 -34.31 -1.16
C GLY A 344 -12.91 -34.69 -0.89
N PRO A 345 -13.84 -33.72 -1.01
CA PRO A 345 -15.25 -33.89 -0.65
C PRO A 345 -16.03 -34.81 -1.58
N THR A 346 -15.53 -35.08 -2.78
CA THR A 346 -16.17 -35.90 -3.81
C THR A 346 -15.58 -37.30 -3.91
N ALA A 347 -14.71 -37.68 -2.98
CA ALA A 347 -14.03 -38.97 -2.95
C ALA A 347 -14.97 -40.16 -2.75
N GLY A 348 -14.46 -41.35 -3.07
CA GLY A 348 -15.04 -42.63 -2.72
C GLY A 348 -14.90 -42.98 -1.23
N PRO A 349 -15.40 -44.16 -0.82
CA PRO A 349 -15.44 -44.56 0.59
C PRO A 349 -14.09 -45.00 1.19
N LEU A 350 -13.05 -45.18 0.36
CA LEU A 350 -11.70 -45.51 0.83
C LEU A 350 -10.88 -44.23 1.06
N GLY A 351 -9.78 -44.34 1.80
CA GLY A 351 -8.87 -43.22 2.01
C GLY A 351 -7.96 -42.96 0.81
N GLY A 352 -7.44 -41.73 0.71
CA GLY A 352 -6.40 -41.35 -0.25
C GLY A 352 -4.98 -41.41 0.33
N PRO A 353 -3.95 -41.32 -0.52
CA PRO A 353 -2.57 -41.11 -0.10
C PRO A 353 -2.40 -39.90 0.83
N PRO A 354 -1.43 -39.92 1.76
CA PRO A 354 -1.03 -38.74 2.54
C PRO A 354 -0.13 -37.82 1.72
N ARG A 355 -0.64 -37.38 0.57
CA ARG A 355 0.03 -36.57 -0.46
C ARG A 355 -1.00 -35.61 -1.05
N PRO A 356 -0.58 -34.49 -1.67
CA PRO A 356 -1.54 -33.60 -2.32
C PRO A 356 -2.24 -34.32 -3.48
N GLY A 357 -3.55 -34.16 -3.59
CA GLY A 357 -4.36 -34.78 -4.64
C GLY A 357 -5.80 -35.06 -4.21
N GLN A 358 -6.68 -35.27 -5.18
CA GLN A 358 -8.11 -35.41 -4.93
C GLN A 358 -8.78 -36.37 -5.92
N ASP A 359 -9.80 -37.07 -5.42
CA ASP A 359 -10.72 -37.88 -6.21
C ASP A 359 -12.06 -37.16 -6.44
N PHE A 360 -12.59 -37.31 -7.64
CA PHE A 360 -13.83 -36.72 -8.15
C PHE A 360 -14.84 -37.81 -8.56
N ILE A 361 -15.25 -38.64 -7.58
CA ILE A 361 -16.13 -39.79 -7.79
C ILE A 361 -17.61 -39.40 -7.83
N THR A 362 -18.05 -38.51 -6.95
CA THR A 362 -19.49 -38.19 -6.78
C THR A 362 -19.75 -36.68 -6.75
N PRO A 363 -20.34 -36.08 -7.81
CA PRO A 363 -20.56 -36.68 -9.13
C PRO A 363 -19.24 -36.96 -9.86
N PRO A 364 -19.20 -37.94 -10.79
CA PRO A 364 -17.99 -38.30 -11.51
C PRO A 364 -17.53 -37.15 -12.41
N ARG A 365 -16.24 -36.84 -12.37
CA ARG A 365 -15.62 -35.81 -13.21
C ARG A 365 -14.41 -36.36 -13.95
N ASP A 366 -14.54 -36.50 -15.27
CA ASP A 366 -13.41 -36.87 -16.13
C ASP A 366 -12.47 -35.67 -16.26
N LEU A 367 -11.21 -35.88 -15.89
CA LEU A 367 -10.16 -34.85 -15.96
C LEU A 367 -9.50 -34.77 -17.33
N VAL A 368 -9.68 -35.76 -18.21
CA VAL A 368 -9.01 -35.82 -19.52
C VAL A 368 -9.44 -34.66 -20.42
N GLY A 369 -8.47 -34.04 -21.08
CA GLY A 369 -8.64 -32.81 -21.86
C GLY A 369 -8.81 -31.55 -21.00
N GLY A 370 -8.72 -31.67 -19.67
CA GLY A 370 -8.70 -30.56 -18.73
C GLY A 370 -7.29 -30.01 -18.48
N MET A 371 -7.16 -29.20 -17.44
CA MET A 371 -5.89 -28.62 -16.97
C MET A 371 -5.65 -28.98 -15.50
N VAL A 372 -4.38 -29.05 -15.10
CA VAL A 372 -3.95 -29.21 -13.71
C VAL A 372 -2.95 -28.09 -13.40
N ALA A 373 -3.08 -27.43 -12.25
CA ALA A 373 -2.18 -26.36 -11.84
C ALA A 373 -1.83 -26.44 -10.37
N ILE A 374 -0.68 -25.84 -10.01
CA ILE A 374 -0.34 -25.51 -8.63
C ILE A 374 -0.13 -24.00 -8.57
N THR A 375 -0.82 -23.37 -7.63
CA THR A 375 -0.74 -21.94 -7.37
C THR A 375 -0.18 -21.66 -5.97
N VAL A 376 0.22 -20.40 -5.77
CA VAL A 376 0.65 -19.84 -4.49
C VAL A 376 -0.43 -18.87 -4.06
N GLU A 377 -1.19 -19.27 -3.04
CA GLU A 377 -2.38 -18.59 -2.57
C GLU A 377 -2.06 -17.76 -1.32
N PRO A 378 -2.65 -16.56 -1.16
CA PRO A 378 -2.55 -15.82 0.09
C PRO A 378 -3.21 -16.61 1.23
N GLU A 379 -2.76 -16.39 2.47
CA GLU A 379 -3.32 -17.04 3.65
C GLU A 379 -3.55 -15.97 4.73
N PRO A 380 -4.80 -15.54 4.98
CA PRO A 380 -6.05 -16.11 4.47
C PRO A 380 -6.35 -15.73 3.01
N ASP A 381 -6.97 -16.66 2.29
CA ASP A 381 -7.57 -16.43 0.97
C ASP A 381 -9.09 -16.61 1.04
N THR A 382 -9.81 -15.68 0.43
CA THR A 382 -11.28 -15.67 0.36
C THR A 382 -11.79 -15.77 -1.08
N ALA A 383 -10.91 -15.90 -2.07
CA ALA A 383 -11.29 -16.05 -3.47
C ALA A 383 -11.68 -17.51 -3.78
N ALA A 384 -12.64 -17.68 -4.67
CA ALA A 384 -13.00 -19.00 -5.19
C ALA A 384 -12.16 -19.40 -6.43
N ALA A 385 -11.44 -18.44 -7.00
CA ALA A 385 -10.61 -18.63 -8.19
C ALA A 385 -9.13 -18.67 -7.79
N PRO A 386 -8.28 -19.40 -8.53
CA PRO A 386 -6.86 -19.51 -8.22
C PRO A 386 -6.17 -18.15 -8.25
N PHE A 387 -5.27 -17.91 -7.29
CA PHE A 387 -4.44 -16.71 -7.32
C PHE A 387 -3.48 -16.75 -8.52
N PRO A 388 -3.20 -15.61 -9.20
CA PRO A 388 -2.43 -15.63 -10.45
C PRO A 388 -0.95 -16.00 -10.34
N ILE A 389 -0.40 -16.18 -9.13
CA ILE A 389 0.94 -16.74 -8.95
C ILE A 389 0.85 -18.27 -9.14
N ARG A 390 1.09 -18.70 -10.37
CA ARG A 390 0.98 -20.10 -10.79
C ARG A 390 2.33 -20.60 -11.29
N PRO A 391 3.18 -21.18 -10.43
CA PRO A 391 4.49 -21.67 -10.86
C PRO A 391 4.42 -22.92 -11.76
N LEU A 392 3.35 -23.72 -11.69
CA LEU A 392 3.26 -25.01 -12.40
C LEU A 392 1.88 -25.20 -13.04
N LEU A 393 1.87 -25.65 -14.30
CA LEU A 393 0.66 -25.83 -15.11
C LEU A 393 0.83 -26.95 -16.14
N ASP A 394 -0.14 -27.85 -16.19
CA ASP A 394 -0.43 -28.72 -17.33
C ASP A 394 -1.70 -28.22 -18.03
N MET A 395 -1.57 -27.93 -19.32
CA MET A 395 -2.65 -27.37 -20.15
C MET A 395 -3.57 -28.43 -20.75
N GLU A 396 -3.16 -29.70 -20.75
CA GLU A 396 -3.94 -30.78 -21.34
C GLU A 396 -3.66 -32.12 -20.65
N VAL A 397 -4.58 -32.53 -19.77
CA VAL A 397 -4.54 -33.83 -19.11
C VAL A 397 -4.78 -34.94 -20.13
N THR A 398 -3.85 -35.88 -20.22
CA THR A 398 -3.96 -37.07 -21.06
C THR A 398 -4.32 -38.32 -20.26
N SER A 399 -5.03 -39.26 -20.89
CA SER A 399 -5.43 -40.51 -20.26
C SER A 399 -4.26 -41.50 -20.18
N LEU A 400 -3.43 -41.39 -19.13
CA LEU A 400 -2.35 -42.34 -18.85
C LEU A 400 -2.71 -43.28 -17.71
N ALA A 401 -2.54 -44.58 -17.94
CA ALA A 401 -2.73 -45.57 -16.88
C ALA A 401 -1.57 -45.49 -15.88
N PRO A 402 -1.83 -45.47 -14.55
CA PRO A 402 -0.79 -45.64 -13.54
C PRO A 402 0.07 -46.88 -13.82
N PRO A 403 1.40 -46.84 -13.60
CA PRO A 403 2.16 -45.79 -12.91
C PRO A 403 2.68 -44.67 -13.84
N ALA A 404 2.16 -44.50 -15.06
CA ALA A 404 2.63 -43.41 -15.91
C ALA A 404 2.27 -42.04 -15.31
N THR A 405 3.23 -41.10 -15.33
CA THR A 405 3.08 -39.75 -14.81
C THR A 405 2.98 -38.72 -15.94
N GLN A 406 2.45 -37.56 -15.60
CA GLN A 406 2.40 -36.35 -16.42
C GLN A 406 3.12 -35.22 -15.70
N GLU A 407 3.80 -34.36 -16.46
CA GLU A 407 4.60 -33.25 -15.95
C GLU A 407 3.78 -31.95 -16.01
N LEU A 408 3.88 -31.12 -14.98
CA LEU A 408 3.43 -29.72 -15.06
C LEU A 408 4.59 -28.88 -15.59
N ALA A 409 4.33 -28.09 -16.64
CA ALA A 409 5.30 -27.13 -17.14
C ALA A 409 5.52 -26.01 -16.10
N ASN A 410 6.78 -25.61 -15.91
CA ASN A 410 7.12 -24.47 -15.07
C ASN A 410 6.76 -23.17 -15.79
N THR A 411 5.87 -22.39 -15.18
CA THR A 411 5.37 -21.10 -15.68
C THR A 411 5.78 -19.92 -14.81
N SER A 412 6.87 -20.06 -14.05
CA SER A 412 7.34 -19.10 -13.05
C SER A 412 7.62 -17.69 -13.56
N THR A 413 7.77 -17.48 -14.87
CA THR A 413 7.91 -16.14 -15.49
C THR A 413 6.64 -15.29 -15.43
N GLU A 414 5.49 -15.92 -15.18
CA GLU A 414 4.18 -15.26 -15.05
C GLU A 414 3.92 -14.88 -13.59
N ARG A 415 4.69 -13.90 -13.07
CA ARG A 415 4.63 -13.47 -11.66
C ARG A 415 4.64 -11.94 -11.52
N PRO A 416 4.10 -11.40 -10.41
CA PRO A 416 4.19 -9.99 -10.09
C PRO A 416 5.63 -9.50 -10.06
N SER A 417 5.89 -8.34 -10.65
CA SER A 417 7.17 -7.66 -10.60
C SER A 417 6.98 -6.15 -10.76
N GLY A 418 8.06 -5.38 -10.74
CA GLY A 418 7.95 -3.94 -10.94
C GLY A 418 9.23 -3.17 -10.67
N SER A 419 9.07 -1.88 -10.47
CA SER A 419 10.13 -0.98 -10.02
C SER A 419 9.62 0.03 -9.00
N VAL A 420 10.50 0.43 -8.09
CA VAL A 420 10.26 1.52 -7.14
C VAL A 420 11.38 2.56 -7.25
N VAL A 421 11.03 3.84 -7.21
CA VAL A 421 11.98 4.97 -7.13
C VAL A 421 11.54 5.88 -6.00
N LEU A 422 12.43 6.10 -5.03
CA LEU A 422 12.24 7.09 -3.96
C LEU A 422 13.17 8.27 -4.23
N HIS A 423 12.61 9.45 -4.52
CA HIS A 423 13.33 10.63 -5.02
C HIS A 423 13.94 11.51 -3.95
#